data_AF-A0A2D6EYR4-F1
#
_entry.id   AF-A0A2D6EYR4-F1
#
_cell.length_a   1.000
_cell.length_b   1.000
_cell.length_c   1.000
_cell.angle_alpha   90.00
_cell.angle_beta   90.00
_cell.angle_gamma   90.00
#
_symmetry.space_group_name_H-M   'P 1'
#
loop_
_entity.id
_entity.type
_entity.pdbx_description
1 polymer ?
#
loop_
_entity_poly.entity_id
_entity_poly.type
_entity_poly.pdbx_seq_one_letter_code
_entity_poly.pdbx_strand_id
1 'polypeptide(L)'
;MAIDGNICIFKLYHGSGITNETSTIEPYKVEFDGDAAVPDAKSHVSTYKVVMSLVTQENPNPDSNNPNSLQDTGLAIVQYDIMGFFNAKDGVPKAIADIVTWMSSDKTDETYKFGRFGIRNDQRPEYDVVPTATKGLILEHFETDYDFEYSGNIPFTLRLRYNGDISGLG
;
A
#
# COMPACT_ATOMS: atom_id res chain seq x y z
N MET A 1 -16.54 6.41 -7.61
CA MET A 1 -16.22 6.46 -9.06
C MET A 1 -14.76 6.84 -9.13
N ALA A 2 -13.87 5.90 -9.48
CA ALA A 2 -12.48 6.20 -9.85
C ALA A 2 -12.43 7.38 -10.82
N ILE A 3 -11.54 8.33 -10.55
CA ILE A 3 -11.31 9.46 -11.44
C ILE A 3 -10.30 9.06 -12.54
N ASP A 4 -9.34 8.14 -12.28
CA ASP A 4 -8.33 7.78 -13.29
C ASP A 4 -7.76 6.33 -13.26
N GLY A 5 -8.04 5.47 -12.25
CA GLY A 5 -7.62 4.05 -12.23
C GLY A 5 -8.28 3.19 -11.14
N ASN A 6 -8.25 1.86 -11.27
CA ASN A 6 -8.94 0.93 -10.35
C ASN A 6 -8.21 0.76 -9.01
N ILE A 7 -6.88 0.72 -9.03
CA ILE A 7 -6.04 0.64 -7.83
C ILE A 7 -5.09 1.84 -7.80
N CYS A 8 -4.99 2.49 -6.64
CA CYS A 8 -4.12 3.64 -6.46
C CYS A 8 -3.32 3.48 -5.17
N ILE A 9 -2.02 3.76 -5.24
CA ILE A 9 -1.14 3.94 -4.09
C ILE A 9 -0.72 5.41 -4.08
N PHE A 10 -0.88 6.08 -2.95
CA PHE A 10 -0.56 7.49 -2.86
C PHE A 10 0.19 7.81 -1.58
N LYS A 11 1.04 8.82 -1.63
CA LYS A 11 1.83 9.34 -0.52
C LYS A 11 1.34 10.73 -0.18
N LEU A 12 0.96 10.96 1.07
CA LEU A 12 0.63 12.31 1.55
C LEU A 12 1.90 13.07 1.94
N TYR A 13 1.93 14.36 1.62
CA TYR A 13 3.04 15.25 1.97
C TYR A 13 2.52 16.58 2.52
N HIS A 14 2.74 16.78 3.82
CA HIS A 14 2.22 17.94 4.54
C HIS A 14 2.67 19.28 3.94
N GLY A 15 3.92 19.38 3.48
CA GLY A 15 4.49 20.62 2.91
C GLY A 15 3.88 21.07 1.57
N SER A 16 2.99 20.27 0.97
CA SER A 16 2.36 20.54 -0.34
C SER A 16 0.85 20.78 -0.28
N GLY A 17 0.21 20.70 0.90
CA GLY A 17 -1.25 20.78 1.02
C GLY A 17 -1.99 19.52 0.53
N ILE A 18 -1.26 18.43 0.25
CA ILE A 18 -1.81 17.14 -0.16
C ILE A 18 -2.30 16.39 1.09
N THR A 19 -3.62 16.37 1.29
CA THR A 19 -4.28 15.80 2.48
C THR A 19 -5.20 14.62 2.17
N ASN A 20 -5.46 14.37 0.90
CA ASN A 20 -6.31 13.27 0.43
C ASN A 20 -5.88 12.85 -0.98
N GLU A 21 -6.31 11.66 -1.41
CA GLU A 21 -5.99 11.11 -2.74
C GLU A 21 -6.29 12.09 -3.87
N THR A 22 -7.45 12.75 -3.84
CA THR A 22 -7.91 13.66 -4.91
C THR A 22 -7.00 14.87 -5.11
N SER A 23 -6.35 15.33 -4.03
CA SER A 23 -5.36 16.41 -4.07
C SER A 23 -3.95 15.92 -4.42
N THR A 24 -3.71 14.61 -4.38
CA THR A 24 -2.39 14.02 -4.67
C THR A 24 -2.16 13.98 -6.16
N ILE A 25 -1.05 14.57 -6.58
CA ILE A 25 -0.56 14.55 -7.96
C ILE A 25 0.84 13.92 -8.01
N GLU A 26 1.37 13.73 -9.20
CA GLU A 26 2.77 13.34 -9.43
C GLU A 26 3.75 14.21 -8.63
N PRO A 27 4.83 13.65 -8.06
CA PRO A 27 5.25 12.23 -8.06
C PRO A 27 4.75 11.47 -6.83
N TYR A 28 3.60 11.83 -6.26
CA TYR A 28 3.09 11.31 -5.00
C TYR A 28 1.94 10.31 -5.16
N LYS A 29 1.57 9.96 -6.39
CA LYS A 29 0.48 9.05 -6.70
C LYS A 29 0.97 8.02 -7.72
N VAL A 30 0.53 6.78 -7.61
CA VAL A 30 0.70 5.75 -8.63
C VAL A 30 -0.64 5.07 -8.84
N GLU A 31 -1.16 5.14 -10.07
CA GLU A 31 -2.40 4.45 -10.46
C GLU A 31 -2.12 3.26 -11.35
N PHE A 32 -2.97 2.25 -11.21
CA PHE A 32 -2.97 1.02 -11.98
C PHE A 32 -4.37 0.78 -12.54
N ASP A 33 -4.42 0.10 -13.68
CA ASP A 33 -5.66 -0.30 -14.35
C ASP A 33 -6.60 0.88 -14.62
N GLY A 34 -6.06 1.89 -15.30
CA GLY A 34 -6.73 3.14 -15.63
C GLY A 34 -6.57 3.56 -17.09
N ASP A 35 -7.33 4.59 -17.48
CA ASP A 35 -7.43 5.04 -18.88
C ASP A 35 -6.48 6.21 -19.22
N ALA A 36 -5.93 6.93 -18.22
CA ALA A 36 -5.13 8.14 -18.40
C ALA A 36 -3.76 8.09 -17.70
N ALA A 37 -2.72 8.65 -18.35
CA ALA A 37 -1.32 8.46 -18.01
C ALA A 37 -0.85 9.23 -16.76
N VAL A 38 -1.03 8.68 -15.56
CA VAL A 38 -0.34 9.21 -14.36
C VAL A 38 -0.03 8.12 -13.31
N PRO A 39 1.24 7.92 -12.92
CA PRO A 39 2.43 7.93 -13.78
C PRO A 39 2.40 6.77 -14.78
N ASP A 40 1.64 5.71 -14.50
CA ASP A 40 1.68 4.45 -15.23
C ASP A 40 0.33 3.70 -15.23
N ALA A 41 -0.80 4.41 -15.39
CA ALA A 41 -2.14 3.81 -15.33
C ALA A 41 -2.40 2.64 -16.31
N LYS A 42 -1.61 2.50 -17.38
CA LYS A 42 -1.65 1.33 -18.29
C LYS A 42 -1.02 0.06 -17.68
N SER A 43 -0.44 0.17 -16.49
CA SER A 43 0.13 -0.93 -15.73
C SER A 43 -0.97 -1.70 -15.01
N HIS A 44 -0.75 -3.00 -14.86
CA HIS A 44 -1.80 -3.92 -14.41
C HIS A 44 -1.42 -4.57 -13.09
N VAL A 45 -2.40 -4.67 -12.19
CA VAL A 45 -2.27 -5.45 -10.95
C VAL A 45 -2.91 -6.81 -11.17
N SER A 46 -2.08 -7.86 -11.14
CA SER A 46 -2.57 -9.25 -11.25
C SER A 46 -3.06 -9.79 -9.90
N THR A 47 -2.43 -9.35 -8.81
CA THR A 47 -2.70 -9.87 -7.46
C THR A 47 -2.79 -8.73 -6.47
N TYR A 48 -3.92 -8.65 -5.78
CA TYR A 48 -4.12 -7.80 -4.60
C TYR A 48 -4.43 -8.69 -3.41
N LYS A 49 -3.50 -8.82 -2.48
CA LYS A 49 -3.62 -9.72 -1.33
C LYS A 49 -3.50 -8.94 -0.04
N VAL A 50 -4.48 -9.12 0.84
CA VAL A 50 -4.45 -8.59 2.21
C VAL A 50 -4.23 -9.74 3.17
N VAL A 51 -3.17 -9.67 3.96
CA VAL A 51 -2.86 -10.63 5.01
C VAL A 51 -3.09 -9.97 6.35
N MET A 52 -3.98 -10.56 7.14
CA MET A 52 -4.24 -10.16 8.52
C MET A 52 -3.77 -11.29 9.43
N SER A 53 -3.01 -10.96 10.46
CA SER A 53 -2.49 -11.95 11.41
C SER A 53 -2.63 -11.45 12.84
N LEU A 54 -3.06 -12.35 13.71
CA LEU A 54 -3.06 -12.17 15.16
C LEU A 54 -1.71 -12.64 15.70
N VAL A 55 -1.20 -11.98 16.74
CA VAL A 55 -0.12 -12.58 17.52
C VAL A 55 -0.74 -13.71 18.33
N THR A 56 -0.17 -14.91 18.27
CA THR A 56 -0.53 -16.01 19.17
C THR A 56 0.53 -16.10 20.26
N GLN A 57 0.14 -15.99 21.53
CA GLN A 57 1.07 -16.25 22.64
C GLN A 57 1.26 -17.78 22.82
N GLU A 58 2.51 -18.22 22.97
CA GLU A 58 2.92 -19.63 22.87
C GLU A 58 2.55 -20.54 24.07
N ASN A 59 1.80 -20.06 25.08
CA ASN A 59 1.44 -20.91 26.22
C ASN A 59 -0.07 -20.93 26.49
N PRO A 60 -0.82 -21.83 25.82
CA PRO A 60 -2.20 -22.12 26.21
C PRO A 60 -2.22 -22.72 27.61
N ASN A 61 -2.94 -22.10 28.54
CA ASN A 61 -3.18 -22.69 29.86
C ASN A 61 -3.96 -24.00 29.66
N PRO A 62 -3.40 -25.17 29.98
CA PRO A 62 -4.14 -26.41 29.89
C PRO A 62 -5.27 -26.34 30.92
N ASP A 63 -6.51 -26.54 30.47
CA ASP A 63 -7.68 -26.76 31.32
C ASP A 63 -8.39 -25.52 31.90
N SER A 64 -8.40 -24.38 31.19
CA SER A 64 -9.40 -23.33 31.46
C SER A 64 -10.26 -23.05 30.23
N ASN A 65 -11.56 -23.36 30.33
CA ASN A 65 -12.64 -22.92 29.43
C ASN A 65 -12.86 -21.39 29.44
N ASN A 66 -11.82 -20.64 29.80
CA ASN A 66 -11.78 -19.20 29.93
C ASN A 66 -10.56 -18.77 29.11
N PRO A 67 -10.72 -18.34 27.84
CA PRO A 67 -9.60 -17.77 27.11
C PRO A 67 -9.09 -16.58 27.91
N ASN A 68 -7.82 -16.63 28.30
CA ASN A 68 -7.21 -15.54 29.06
C ASN A 68 -7.30 -14.28 28.19
N SER A 69 -7.65 -13.10 28.72
CA SER A 69 -7.69 -11.85 27.93
C SER A 69 -6.33 -11.45 27.34
N LEU A 70 -5.26 -12.11 27.79
CA LEU A 70 -3.90 -12.08 27.23
C LEU A 70 -3.71 -12.97 25.98
N GLN A 71 -4.62 -13.92 25.71
CA GLN A 71 -4.62 -14.78 24.51
C GLN A 71 -5.46 -14.21 23.37
N ASP A 72 -6.28 -13.19 23.65
CA ASP A 72 -6.94 -12.33 22.66
C ASP A 72 -6.05 -11.10 22.39
N THR A 73 -4.80 -11.34 22.01
CA THR A 73 -3.95 -10.28 21.48
C THR A 73 -4.46 -9.94 20.09
N GLY A 74 -5.20 -8.83 19.99
CA GLY A 74 -5.85 -8.36 18.78
C GLY A 74 -4.94 -8.25 17.55
N LEU A 75 -5.51 -7.69 16.47
CA LEU A 75 -4.88 -7.65 15.15
C LEU A 75 -3.44 -7.09 15.20
N ALA A 76 -2.45 -7.93 14.87
CA ALA A 76 -1.05 -7.60 15.07
C ALA A 76 -0.38 -7.08 13.80
N ILE A 77 -0.75 -7.65 12.65
CA ILE A 77 -0.16 -7.30 11.36
C ILE A 77 -1.27 -7.26 10.32
N VAL A 78 -1.36 -6.15 9.59
CA VAL A 78 -2.05 -6.08 8.29
C VAL A 78 -1.02 -5.71 7.24
N GLN A 79 -0.90 -6.59 6.24
CA GLN A 79 0.02 -6.44 5.12
C GLN A 79 -0.74 -6.51 3.81
N TYR A 80 -0.38 -5.63 2.90
CA TYR A 80 -0.92 -5.56 1.55
C TYR A 80 0.21 -5.96 0.59
N ASP A 81 0.05 -7.10 -0.07
CA ASP A 81 0.93 -7.54 -1.14
C ASP A 81 0.26 -7.24 -2.48
N ILE A 82 0.89 -6.40 -3.28
CA ILE A 82 0.43 -6.00 -4.61
C ILE A 82 1.45 -6.49 -5.61
N MET A 83 1.00 -7.29 -6.56
CA MET A 83 1.84 -7.83 -7.61
C MET A 83 1.21 -7.57 -8.97
N GLY A 84 2.06 -7.34 -9.95
CA GLY A 84 1.61 -7.04 -11.30
C GLY A 84 2.77 -6.76 -12.23
N PHE A 85 2.51 -5.97 -13.26
CA PHE A 85 3.54 -5.49 -14.17
C PHE A 85 3.35 -4.02 -14.51
N PHE A 86 4.46 -3.30 -14.63
CA PHE A 86 4.50 -2.01 -15.26
C PHE A 86 4.56 -2.14 -16.78
N ASN A 87 3.80 -1.32 -17.50
CA ASN A 87 3.81 -1.32 -18.96
C ASN A 87 5.00 -0.49 -19.46
N ALA A 88 6.00 -1.16 -20.06
CA ALA A 88 7.22 -0.53 -20.57
C ALA A 88 7.22 -0.34 -22.10
N LYS A 89 6.10 -0.63 -22.79
CA LYS A 89 6.02 -0.56 -24.26
C LYS A 89 6.17 0.87 -24.79
N ASP A 90 5.71 1.84 -24.02
CA ASP A 90 5.72 3.26 -24.39
C ASP A 90 6.93 4.02 -23.78
N GLY A 91 7.84 3.32 -23.08
CA GLY A 91 9.02 3.90 -22.41
C GLY A 91 9.27 3.31 -21.02
N VAL A 92 10.23 3.88 -20.29
CA VAL A 92 10.52 3.47 -18.90
C VAL A 92 9.39 3.98 -17.98
N PRO A 93 8.71 3.09 -17.24
CA PRO A 93 7.65 3.47 -16.30
C PRO A 93 8.17 4.45 -15.23
N LYS A 94 7.48 5.58 -15.03
CA LYS A 94 7.90 6.62 -14.07
C LYS A 94 7.66 6.21 -12.62
N ALA A 95 6.62 5.42 -12.37
CA ALA A 95 6.26 4.88 -11.07
C ALA A 95 7.42 4.13 -10.41
N ILE A 96 8.28 3.46 -11.19
CA ILE A 96 9.47 2.78 -10.65
C ILE A 96 10.40 3.80 -9.98
N ALA A 97 10.68 4.93 -10.63
CA ALA A 97 11.54 5.97 -10.07
C ALA A 97 10.89 6.65 -8.85
N ASP A 98 9.58 6.84 -8.88
CA ASP A 98 8.82 7.43 -7.79
C ASP A 98 8.80 6.50 -6.57
N ILE A 99 8.53 5.21 -6.75
CA ILE A 99 8.56 4.21 -5.69
C ILE A 99 9.96 4.07 -5.09
N VAL A 100 11.02 4.10 -5.90
CA VAL A 100 12.41 4.11 -5.40
C VAL A 100 12.68 5.36 -4.55
N THR A 101 12.20 6.52 -4.99
CA THR A 101 12.29 7.77 -4.21
C THR A 101 11.47 7.70 -2.93
N TRP A 102 10.31 7.06 -2.96
CA TRP A 102 9.47 6.84 -1.79
C TRP A 102 10.15 5.91 -0.80
N MET A 103 10.85 4.88 -1.27
CA MET A 103 11.64 3.94 -0.47
C MET A 103 12.84 4.60 0.21
N SER A 104 13.47 5.59 -0.41
CA SER A 104 14.59 6.34 0.19
C SER A 104 14.15 7.51 1.08
N SER A 105 12.91 7.99 0.92
CA SER A 105 12.34 9.07 1.73
C SER A 105 11.86 8.62 3.12
N ASP A 106 11.69 9.58 4.02
CA ASP A 106 11.01 9.35 5.30
C ASP A 106 9.58 8.83 5.10
N LYS A 107 9.22 7.82 5.89
CA LYS A 107 7.92 7.15 5.85
C LYS A 107 6.87 7.80 6.77
N THR A 108 7.31 8.70 7.66
CA THR A 108 6.51 9.38 8.69
C THR A 108 6.98 10.83 8.86
N ASP A 109 6.09 11.76 9.18
CA ASP A 109 6.42 13.15 9.62
C ASP A 109 5.66 13.49 10.91
N GLU A 110 5.77 14.75 11.34
CA GLU A 110 5.04 15.31 12.46
C GLU A 110 3.51 15.18 12.32
N THR A 111 2.98 15.22 11.09
CA THR A 111 1.54 15.16 10.78
C THR A 111 1.06 13.72 10.60
N TYR A 112 1.88 12.85 10.03
CA TYR A 112 1.61 11.46 9.68
C TYR A 112 2.62 10.55 10.39
N LYS A 113 2.42 10.38 11.69
CA LYS A 113 3.37 9.67 12.57
C LYS A 113 3.39 8.16 12.37
N PHE A 114 2.32 7.60 11.79
CA PHE A 114 2.14 6.16 11.64
C PHE A 114 2.22 5.68 10.18
N GLY A 115 2.55 6.56 9.24
CA GLY A 115 2.71 6.22 7.83
C GLY A 115 2.08 7.28 6.95
N ARG A 116 2.73 7.58 5.83
CA ARG A 116 2.26 8.58 4.86
C ARG A 116 1.57 7.98 3.64
N PHE A 117 1.56 6.65 3.50
CA PHE A 117 1.05 5.98 2.31
C PHE A 117 -0.39 5.53 2.51
N GLY A 118 -1.23 5.79 1.52
CA GLY A 118 -2.58 5.30 1.42
C GLY A 118 -2.75 4.36 0.23
N ILE A 119 -3.85 3.63 0.25
CA ILE A 119 -4.23 2.73 -0.82
C ILE A 119 -5.73 2.84 -1.08
N ARG A 120 -6.10 2.78 -2.37
CA ARG A 120 -7.47 2.63 -2.84
C ARG A 120 -7.55 1.44 -3.79
N ASN A 121 -8.60 0.65 -3.64
CA ASN A 121 -9.02 -0.37 -4.59
C ASN A 121 -10.54 -0.29 -4.79
N ASP A 122 -10.98 0.21 -5.94
CA ASP A 122 -12.40 0.43 -6.22
C ASP A 122 -13.26 -0.85 -6.19
N GLN A 123 -12.63 -2.02 -6.40
CA GLN A 123 -13.31 -3.32 -6.32
C GLN A 123 -13.36 -3.88 -4.90
N ARG A 124 -12.50 -3.40 -4.00
CA ARG A 124 -12.37 -3.85 -2.61
C ARG A 124 -12.21 -2.66 -1.64
N PRO A 125 -13.16 -1.71 -1.63
CA PRO A 125 -13.04 -0.50 -0.84
C PRO A 125 -13.00 -0.77 0.67
N GLU A 126 -13.44 -1.95 1.13
CA GLU A 126 -13.35 -2.37 2.52
C GLU A 126 -11.92 -2.42 3.08
N TYR A 127 -10.91 -2.43 2.22
CA TYR A 127 -9.49 -2.44 2.61
C TYR A 127 -8.75 -1.13 2.32
N ASP A 128 -9.47 -0.09 1.89
CA ASP A 128 -8.89 1.21 1.59
C ASP A 128 -8.36 1.90 2.83
N VAL A 129 -7.20 2.55 2.70
CA VAL A 129 -6.56 3.26 3.81
C VAL A 129 -6.20 4.66 3.37
N VAL A 130 -6.80 5.65 4.03
CA VAL A 130 -6.41 7.06 3.94
C VAL A 130 -5.55 7.41 5.16
N PRO A 131 -4.30 7.86 4.97
CA PRO A 131 -3.41 8.17 6.09
C PRO A 131 -3.88 9.38 6.90
N THR A 132 -3.66 9.32 8.20
CA THR A 132 -3.91 10.38 9.18
C THR A 132 -2.78 10.43 10.20
N ALA A 133 -2.92 11.29 11.21
CA ALA A 133 -1.97 11.34 12.33
C ALA A 133 -1.97 10.08 13.22
N THR A 134 -2.96 9.19 13.09
CA THR A 134 -3.12 7.99 13.92
C THR A 134 -3.06 6.68 13.14
N LYS A 135 -3.11 6.73 11.80
CA LYS A 135 -3.04 5.56 10.94
C LYS A 135 -2.43 5.83 9.58
N GLY A 136 -1.89 4.80 8.95
CA GLY A 136 -1.42 4.87 7.57
C GLY A 136 -0.73 3.57 7.16
N LEU A 137 -0.22 3.55 5.95
CA LEU A 137 0.63 2.48 5.46
C LEU A 137 2.09 2.96 5.41
N ILE A 138 2.99 2.01 5.59
CA ILE A 138 4.42 2.17 5.38
C ILE A 138 4.80 1.25 4.22
N LEU A 139 5.43 1.83 3.21
CA LEU A 139 6.06 1.07 2.15
C LEU A 139 7.27 0.32 2.71
N GLU A 140 7.15 -1.00 2.79
CA GLU A 140 8.13 -1.88 3.43
C GLU A 140 9.08 -2.51 2.41
N HIS A 141 8.53 -2.93 1.27
CA HIS A 141 9.29 -3.68 0.29
C HIS A 141 8.83 -3.33 -1.12
N PHE A 142 9.80 -3.20 -2.02
CA PHE A 142 9.60 -3.07 -3.45
C PHE A 142 10.64 -3.92 -4.16
N GLU A 143 10.18 -4.77 -5.06
CA GLU A 143 10.98 -5.64 -5.90
C GLU A 143 10.48 -5.53 -7.33
N THR A 144 11.41 -5.53 -8.26
CA THR A 144 11.10 -5.56 -9.68
C THR A 144 12.11 -6.46 -10.38
N ASP A 145 11.61 -7.28 -11.28
CA ASP A 145 12.42 -8.16 -12.09
C ASP A 145 12.53 -7.59 -13.50
N TYR A 146 13.71 -7.69 -14.09
CA TYR A 146 13.91 -7.37 -15.49
C TYR A 146 14.14 -8.66 -16.26
N ASP A 147 13.13 -9.06 -17.04
CA ASP A 147 13.25 -10.16 -17.98
C ASP A 147 13.84 -9.62 -19.30
N PHE A 148 15.02 -10.12 -19.68
CA PHE A 148 15.69 -9.74 -20.92
C PHE A 148 14.99 -10.25 -22.18
N GLU A 149 14.09 -11.23 -22.06
CA GLU A 149 13.39 -11.85 -23.18
C GLU A 149 12.06 -11.15 -23.52
N TYR A 150 11.42 -10.48 -22.55
CA TYR A 150 10.13 -9.80 -22.71
C TYR A 150 10.21 -8.31 -22.33
N SER A 151 10.70 -7.49 -23.26
CA SER A 151 10.95 -6.05 -23.07
C SER A 151 9.70 -5.16 -22.86
N GLY A 152 8.49 -5.72 -22.95
CA GLY A 152 7.25 -4.94 -22.93
C GLY A 152 6.65 -4.71 -21.54
N ASN A 153 6.97 -5.57 -20.58
CA ASN A 153 6.34 -5.56 -19.25
C ASN A 153 7.40 -5.81 -18.19
N ILE A 154 7.37 -5.02 -17.11
CA ILE A 154 8.31 -5.13 -16.00
C ILE A 154 7.53 -5.64 -14.77
N PRO A 155 7.68 -6.91 -14.36
CA PRO A 155 7.04 -7.42 -13.15
C PRO A 155 7.45 -6.63 -11.91
N PHE A 156 6.50 -6.49 -10.99
CA PHE A 156 6.78 -5.90 -9.68
C PHE A 156 6.04 -6.61 -8.56
N THR A 157 6.63 -6.53 -7.37
CA THR A 157 6.01 -6.86 -6.09
C THR A 157 6.20 -5.69 -5.14
N LEU A 158 5.11 -5.21 -4.57
CA LEU A 158 5.09 -4.12 -3.61
C LEU A 158 4.39 -4.58 -2.33
N ARG A 159 5.02 -4.34 -1.18
CA ARG A 159 4.44 -4.64 0.13
C ARG A 159 4.28 -3.39 0.97
N LEU A 160 3.04 -3.15 1.40
CA LEU A 160 2.67 -2.09 2.32
C LEU A 160 2.24 -2.72 3.64
N ARG A 161 2.71 -2.13 4.74
CA ARG A 161 2.33 -2.56 6.08
C ARG A 161 1.48 -1.49 6.75
N TYR A 162 0.34 -1.89 7.30
CA TYR A 162 -0.45 -1.01 8.13
C TYR A 162 0.29 -0.70 9.42
N ASN A 163 0.29 0.57 9.78
CA ASN A 163 0.76 1.03 11.05
C ASN A 163 -0.19 2.14 11.55
N GLY A 164 -0.60 2.02 12.81
CA GLY A 164 -1.62 2.89 13.39
C GLY A 164 -2.58 2.18 14.31
N ASP A 165 -3.58 2.93 14.75
CA ASP A 165 -4.65 2.40 15.59
C ASP A 165 -5.49 1.37 14.82
N ILE A 166 -5.74 0.22 15.44
CA ILE A 166 -6.52 -0.90 14.89
C ILE A 166 -7.97 -0.50 14.64
N SER A 167 -8.48 0.52 15.34
CA SER A 167 -9.83 1.08 15.12
C SER A 167 -10.03 1.69 13.73
N GLY A 168 -8.94 1.90 12.97
CA GLY A 168 -8.95 2.55 11.66
C GLY A 168 -9.04 1.60 10.46
N LEU A 169 -9.06 0.28 10.67
CA LEU A 169 -9.23 -0.75 9.65
C LEU A 169 -10.70 -1.18 9.61
N GLY A 170 -11.43 -0.77 8.57
CA GLY A 170 -12.87 -1.04 8.38
C GLY A 170 -13.74 0.15 8.73
#